data_AF-A0A1Q3TMX1-F1
#
_entry.id   AF-A0A1Q3TMX1-F1
#
_cell.length_a   1.000
_cell.length_b   1.000
_cell.length_c   1.000
_cell.angle_alpha   90.00
_cell.angle_beta   90.00
_cell.angle_gamma   90.00
#
_symmetry.space_group_name_H-M   'P 1'
#
loop_
_entity.id
_entity.type
_entity.pdbx_description
1 polymer ?
#
loop_
_entity_poly.entity_id
_entity_poly.type
_entity_poly.pdbx_seq_one_letter_code
_entity_poly.pdbx_strand_id
1 'polypeptide(L)'
;MSYFCNTVHKIAAAILLLAFLGQTFNQGFYYVGYVINKAEYMRNCENKYRPMLHCDGKCQLMKKIQAQQKKEQEQYPEMKLAAKAEVISSKSSFLLTVPQICITVEREYESGDTGAPVDRASSFFHPPNA
;
A
#
# COMPACT_ATOMS: atom_id res chain seq x y z
N MET A 1 39.17 1.45 -9.82
CA MET A 1 38.28 2.11 -8.85
C MET A 1 36.78 1.90 -9.13
N SER A 2 36.31 1.87 -10.38
CA SER A 2 34.87 1.73 -10.71
C SER A 2 34.22 0.40 -10.28
N TYR A 3 34.97 -0.71 -10.26
CA TYR A 3 34.47 -2.02 -9.82
C TYR A 3 34.10 -2.07 -8.34
N PHE A 4 34.86 -1.37 -7.48
CA PHE A 4 34.62 -1.33 -6.05
C PHE A 4 33.32 -0.58 -5.73
N CYS A 5 33.08 0.53 -6.43
CA CYS A 5 31.84 1.31 -6.29
C CYS A 5 30.60 0.51 -6.70
N ASN A 6 30.67 -0.22 -7.83
CA ASN A 6 29.54 -1.03 -8.29
C ASN A 6 29.24 -2.20 -7.34
N THR A 7 30.26 -2.89 -6.83
CA THR A 7 30.09 -3.96 -5.84
C THR A 7 29.47 -3.44 -4.54
N VAL A 8 29.93 -2.30 -4.03
CA VAL A 8 29.36 -1.69 -2.81
C VAL A 8 27.90 -1.29 -3.03
N HIS A 9 27.55 -0.72 -4.19
CA HIS A 9 26.18 -0.36 -4.51
C HIS A 9 25.25 -1.59 -4.56
N LYS A 10 25.72 -2.70 -5.16
CA LYS A 10 24.96 -3.95 -5.21
C LYS A 10 24.78 -4.59 -3.83
N ILE A 11 25.79 -4.54 -2.97
CA ILE A 11 25.70 -5.02 -1.58
C ILE A 11 24.70 -4.16 -0.79
N ALA A 12 24.79 -2.83 -0.91
CA ALA A 12 23.86 -1.92 -0.25
C ALA A 12 22.41 -2.16 -0.69
N ALA A 13 22.18 -2.32 -2.00
CA ALA A 13 20.87 -2.65 -2.54
C ALA A 13 20.35 -4.01 -2.02
N ALA A 14 21.20 -5.04 -1.94
CA ALA A 14 20.83 -6.35 -1.41
C ALA A 14 20.44 -6.28 0.08
N ILE A 15 21.21 -5.54 0.90
CA ILE A 15 20.91 -5.33 2.31
C ILE A 15 19.57 -4.60 2.48
N LEU A 16 19.34 -3.54 1.69
CA LEU A 16 18.11 -2.76 1.75
C LEU A 16 16.89 -3.60 1.35
N LEU A 17 17.03 -4.45 0.34
CA LEU A 17 15.98 -5.38 -0.10
C LEU A 17 15.66 -6.41 1.00
N LEU A 18 16.69 -7.00 1.63
CA LEU A 18 16.51 -7.92 2.76
C LEU A 18 15.85 -7.26 3.97
N ALA A 19 16.22 -6.02 4.29
CA ALA A 19 15.60 -5.25 5.37
C ALA A 19 14.11 -5.00 5.10
N PHE A 20 13.76 -4.63 3.86
CA PHE A 20 12.37 -4.38 3.46
C PHE A 20 11.52 -5.66 3.51
N LEU A 21 12.09 -6.80 3.08
CA LEU A 21 11.45 -8.10 3.24
C LEU A 21 11.30 -8.47 4.72
N GLY A 22 12.34 -8.24 5.53
CA GLY A 22 12.34 -8.51 6.98
C GLY A 22 11.27 -7.75 7.75
N GLN A 23 10.96 -6.52 7.35
CA GLN A 23 9.91 -5.70 7.98
C GLN A 23 8.52 -6.35 7.91
N THR A 24 8.25 -7.18 6.91
CA THR A 24 6.94 -7.87 6.80
C THR A 24 6.75 -8.98 7.85
N PHE A 25 7.82 -9.46 8.48
CA PHE A 25 7.81 -10.61 9.39
C PHE A 25 7.68 -10.27 10.88
N ASN A 26 7.24 -9.06 11.25
CA ASN A 26 7.10 -8.67 12.68
C ASN A 26 6.28 -9.67 13.52
N GLN A 27 5.27 -10.31 12.93
CA GLN A 27 4.44 -11.30 13.64
C GLN A 27 5.03 -12.71 13.65
N GLY A 28 5.94 -13.04 12.72
CA GLY A 28 6.53 -14.37 12.57
C GLY A 28 7.42 -14.77 13.74
N PHE A 29 8.12 -13.81 14.34
CA PHE A 29 8.99 -14.04 15.50
C PHE A 29 8.25 -14.62 16.72
N TYR A 30 7.00 -14.23 16.95
CA TYR A 30 6.19 -14.80 18.04
C TYR A 30 5.91 -16.29 17.82
N TYR A 31 5.67 -16.69 16.58
CA TYR A 31 5.45 -18.09 16.23
C TYR A 31 6.74 -18.90 16.34
N VAL A 32 7.88 -18.34 15.91
CA VAL A 32 9.20 -18.97 16.10
C VAL A 32 9.48 -19.21 17.58
N GLY A 33 9.22 -18.22 18.44
CA GLY A 33 9.36 -18.36 19.89
C GLY A 33 8.43 -19.43 20.49
N TYR A 34 7.21 -19.56 19.98
CA TYR A 34 6.28 -20.64 20.35
C TYR A 34 6.81 -22.02 19.95
N VAL A 35 7.38 -22.17 18.75
CA VAL A 35 7.91 -23.47 18.29
C VAL A 35 9.13 -23.87 19.11
N ILE A 36 10.06 -22.94 19.38
CA ILE A 36 11.27 -23.21 20.17
C ILE A 36 10.91 -23.61 21.61
N ASN A 37 9.98 -22.90 22.25
CA ASN A 37 9.62 -23.09 23.66
C ASN A 37 8.25 -23.73 23.86
N LYS A 38 7.79 -24.59 22.93
CA LYS A 38 6.43 -25.14 22.93
C LYS A 38 6.01 -25.80 24.25
N ALA A 39 6.96 -26.44 24.93
CA ALA A 39 6.71 -27.09 26.22
C ALA A 39 6.21 -26.12 27.30
N GLU A 40 6.75 -24.89 27.35
CA GLU A 40 6.31 -23.86 28.29
C GLU A 40 4.89 -23.39 27.99
N TYR A 41 4.58 -23.15 26.71
CA TYR A 41 3.23 -22.78 26.27
C TYR A 41 2.19 -23.86 26.58
N MET A 42 2.57 -25.14 26.45
CA MET A 42 1.71 -26.26 26.81
C MET A 42 1.53 -26.41 28.32
N ARG A 43 2.55 -26.12 29.12
CA ARG A 43 2.47 -26.13 30.59
C ARG A 43 1.50 -25.08 31.12
N ASN A 44 1.52 -23.89 30.54
CA ASN A 44 0.65 -22.78 30.95
C ASN A 44 -0.69 -22.73 30.17
N CYS A 45 -1.03 -23.77 29.40
CA CYS A 45 -2.27 -23.79 28.60
C CYS A 45 -3.51 -23.85 29.50
N GLU A 46 -4.46 -22.93 29.31
CA GLU A 46 -5.72 -22.90 30.08
C GLU A 46 -6.73 -23.97 29.62
N ASN A 47 -6.67 -24.35 28.34
CA ASN A 47 -7.56 -25.34 27.73
C ASN A 47 -7.04 -26.79 27.89
N LYS A 48 -6.18 -27.04 28.89
CA LYS A 48 -5.56 -28.35 29.11
C LYS A 48 -6.59 -29.47 29.36
N TYR A 49 -7.73 -29.11 29.95
CA TYR A 49 -8.84 -30.02 30.24
C TYR A 49 -9.84 -30.17 29.08
N ARG A 50 -9.61 -29.50 27.94
CA ARG A 50 -10.46 -29.57 26.74
C ARG A 50 -9.65 -30.07 25.53
N PRO A 51 -9.26 -31.35 25.50
CA PRO A 51 -8.40 -31.91 24.46
C PRO A 51 -9.01 -31.83 23.05
N MET A 52 -10.35 -31.83 22.94
CA MET A 52 -11.06 -31.67 21.66
C MET A 52 -10.77 -30.34 20.93
N LEU A 53 -10.24 -29.33 21.63
CA LEU A 53 -9.93 -28.02 21.03
C LEU A 53 -8.58 -27.96 20.34
N HIS A 54 -7.72 -28.99 20.47
CA HIS A 54 -6.37 -29.02 19.88
C HIS A 54 -5.58 -27.70 20.07
N CYS A 55 -5.67 -27.13 21.29
CA CYS A 55 -5.14 -25.81 21.60
C CYS A 55 -3.61 -25.80 21.59
N ASP A 56 -2.95 -26.83 22.13
CA ASP A 56 -1.49 -26.98 22.15
C ASP A 56 -0.71 -25.76 22.67
N GLY A 57 -1.29 -25.01 23.62
CA GLY A 57 -0.67 -23.78 24.14
C GLY A 57 -0.82 -22.54 23.26
N LYS A 58 -1.55 -22.61 22.14
CA LYS A 58 -1.82 -21.46 21.24
C LYS A 58 -2.60 -20.33 21.93
N CYS A 59 -3.39 -20.64 22.96
CA CYS A 59 -4.05 -19.64 23.81
C CYS A 59 -3.05 -18.65 24.44
N GLN A 60 -1.91 -19.15 24.92
CA GLN A 60 -0.87 -18.33 25.53
C GLN A 60 -0.12 -17.49 24.49
N LEU A 61 0.12 -18.04 23.29
CA LEU A 61 0.67 -17.28 22.16
C LEU A 61 -0.23 -16.10 21.81
N MET A 62 -1.53 -16.34 21.67
CA MET A 62 -2.51 -15.31 21.35
C MET A 62 -2.56 -14.22 22.43
N LYS A 63 -2.55 -14.59 23.71
CA LYS A 63 -2.50 -13.62 24.82
C LYS A 63 -1.26 -12.73 24.78
N LYS A 64 -0.07 -13.29 24.51
CA LYS A 64 1.17 -12.51 24.39
C LYS A 64 1.10 -11.53 23.21
N ILE A 65 0.60 -11.96 22.05
CA ILE A 65 0.43 -11.08 20.88
C ILE A 65 -0.54 -9.94 21.18
N GLN A 66 -1.71 -10.25 21.77
CA GLN A 66 -2.70 -9.23 22.12
C GLN A 66 -2.19 -8.24 23.17
N ALA A 67 -1.45 -8.71 24.18
CA ALA A 67 -0.86 -7.85 25.19
C ALA A 67 0.13 -6.85 24.57
N GLN A 68 0.94 -7.29 23.61
CA GLN A 68 1.85 -6.39 22.89
C GLN A 68 1.10 -5.40 22.01
N GLN A 69 0.09 -5.86 21.26
CA GLN A 69 -0.72 -4.98 20.41
C GLN A 69 -1.45 -3.90 21.22
N LYS A 70 -1.93 -4.24 22.42
CA LYS A 70 -2.55 -3.26 23.32
C LYS A 70 -1.54 -2.22 23.80
N LYS A 71 -0.34 -2.64 24.24
CA LYS A 71 0.74 -1.71 24.60
C LYS A 71 1.13 -0.79 23.44
N GLU A 72 1.24 -1.34 22.23
CA GLU A 72 1.48 -0.55 21.01
C GLU A 72 0.32 0.36 20.62
N GLN A 73 -0.91 0.06 21.00
CA GLN A 73 -2.05 0.95 20.77
C GLN A 73 -2.12 2.06 21.82
N GLU A 74 -1.87 1.74 23.09
CA GLU A 74 -1.91 2.66 24.22
C GLU A 74 -0.74 3.66 24.18
N GLN A 75 0.43 3.24 23.70
CA GLN A 75 1.62 4.10 23.61
C GLN A 75 1.68 4.96 22.33
N TYR A 76 0.78 4.75 21.37
CA TYR A 76 0.92 5.27 19.99
C TYR A 76 -0.32 5.97 19.38
N PRO A 77 -1.34 6.47 20.12
CA PRO A 77 -2.40 7.24 19.47
C PRO A 77 -1.86 8.57 18.88
N GLU A 78 -0.86 9.18 19.50
CA GLU A 78 -0.31 10.48 19.06
C GLU A 78 0.77 10.36 17.97
N MET A 79 1.43 9.20 17.85
CA MET A 79 2.63 9.04 17.01
C MET A 79 2.34 8.39 15.64
N LYS A 80 1.16 7.75 15.43
CA LYS A 80 0.80 7.17 14.11
C LYS A 80 0.53 8.22 13.03
N LEU A 81 0.14 9.44 13.41
CA LEU A 81 -0.05 10.54 12.45
C LEU A 81 1.30 11.18 12.07
N ALA A 82 2.19 11.37 13.05
CA ALA A 82 3.54 11.91 12.83
C ALA A 82 4.43 10.93 12.03
N ALA A 83 4.47 9.65 12.38
CA ALA A 83 5.33 8.66 11.70
C ALA A 83 4.91 8.38 10.24
N LYS A 84 3.63 8.57 9.90
CA LYS A 84 3.16 8.49 8.50
C LYS A 84 3.40 9.80 7.71
N ALA A 85 3.56 10.93 8.39
CA ALA A 85 3.85 12.22 7.78
C ALA A 85 5.36 12.50 7.63
N GLU A 86 6.22 11.88 8.44
CA GLU A 86 7.66 12.18 8.47
C GLU A 86 8.50 11.58 7.32
N VAL A 87 7.91 10.72 6.47
CA VAL A 87 8.64 10.17 5.29
C VAL A 87 8.54 11.10 4.06
N ILE A 88 7.91 12.27 4.17
CA ILE A 88 8.04 13.34 3.15
C ILE A 88 9.04 14.39 3.61
N SER A 89 10.15 13.97 4.24
CA SER A 89 11.33 14.83 4.38
C SER A 89 12.13 14.80 3.08
N SER A 90 11.55 15.40 2.04
CA SER A 90 12.33 15.92 0.94
C SER A 90 12.11 17.42 0.90
N LYS A 91 12.94 18.14 1.66
CA LYS A 91 13.37 19.51 1.31
C LYS A 91 14.23 19.51 0.02
N SER A 92 13.89 18.65 -0.93
CA SER A 92 14.45 18.66 -2.26
C SER A 92 13.42 19.37 -3.12
N SER A 93 13.65 20.65 -3.36
CA SER A 93 13.05 21.35 -4.49
C SER A 93 13.63 20.75 -5.77
N PHE A 94 13.25 19.51 -6.09
CA PHE A 94 13.36 19.03 -7.46
C PHE A 94 12.37 19.87 -8.23
N LEU A 95 12.88 20.84 -8.99
CA LEU A 95 12.12 21.41 -10.08
C LEU A 95 11.89 20.25 -11.04
N LEU A 96 10.77 19.57 -10.86
CA LEU A 96 10.24 18.67 -11.86
C LEU A 96 9.82 19.57 -13.02
N THR A 97 10.77 19.92 -13.88
CA THR A 97 10.48 20.43 -15.21
C THR A 97 9.85 19.26 -15.95
N VAL A 98 8.56 19.05 -15.71
CA VAL A 98 7.72 18.21 -16.55
C VAL A 98 7.79 18.88 -17.92
N PRO A 99 8.38 18.25 -18.95
CA PRO A 99 8.26 18.79 -20.29
C PRO A 99 6.76 18.84 -20.57
N GLN A 100 6.21 20.05 -20.72
CA GLN A 100 4.84 20.18 -21.16
C GLN A 100 4.81 19.65 -22.58
N ILE A 101 4.33 18.42 -22.74
CA ILE A 101 4.05 17.86 -24.05
C ILE A 101 2.82 18.62 -24.55
N CYS A 102 3.05 19.74 -25.22
CA CYS A 102 2.03 20.40 -26.01
C CYS A 102 1.80 19.53 -27.25
N ILE A 103 0.77 18.70 -27.20
CA ILE A 103 0.27 18.02 -28.39
C ILE A 103 -0.50 19.07 -29.17
N THR A 104 0.14 19.71 -30.14
CA THR A 104 -0.57 20.45 -31.17
C THR A 104 -1.25 19.42 -32.06
N VAL A 105 -2.50 19.10 -31.72
CA VAL A 105 -3.36 18.32 -32.61
C VAL A 105 -3.78 19.27 -33.73
N GLU A 106 -3.04 19.23 -34.83
CA GLU A 106 -3.52 19.83 -36.08
C GLU A 106 -4.68 18.96 -36.56
N ARG A 107 -5.91 19.36 -36.20
CA ARG A 107 -7.10 18.73 -36.74
C ARG A 107 -7.29 19.24 -38.15
N GLU A 108 -6.74 18.51 -39.10
CA GLU A 108 -7.14 18.61 -40.48
C GLU A 108 -8.56 18.02 -40.57
N TYR A 109 -9.54 18.92 -40.62
CA TYR A 109 -10.89 18.56 -40.95
C TYR A 109 -11.02 18.63 -42.46
N GLU A 110 -11.37 17.51 -43.08
CA GLU A 110 -11.95 17.52 -44.42
C GLU A 110 -13.21 18.39 -44.36
N SER A 111 -13.13 19.59 -44.91
CA SER A 111 -14.30 20.45 -45.09
C SER A 111 -15.14 19.82 -46.20
N GLY A 112 -16.02 18.89 -45.82
CA GLY A 112 -17.06 18.40 -46.70
C GLY A 112 -17.92 19.57 -47.14
N ASP A 113 -18.08 19.75 -48.44
CA ASP A 113 -18.98 20.75 -49.01
C ASP A 113 -20.41 20.42 -48.55
N THR A 114 -20.94 21.16 -47.58
CA THR A 114 -22.32 20.98 -47.10
C THR A 114 -23.36 21.50 -48.10
N GLY A 115 -22.93 21.90 -49.30
CA GLY A 115 -23.78 22.52 -50.30
C GLY A 115 -24.30 23.87 -49.85
N ALA A 116 -24.99 24.57 -50.75
CA ALA A 116 -25.70 25.79 -50.39
C ALA A 116 -26.97 25.43 -49.58
N PRO A 117 -27.31 26.19 -48.54
CA PRO A 117 -28.57 26.01 -47.83
C PRO A 117 -29.73 26.16 -48.81
N VAL A 118 -30.57 25.13 -48.87
CA VAL A 118 -31.82 25.17 -49.63
C VAL A 118 -32.95 25.60 -48.69
N ASP A 119 -33.75 26.55 -49.14
CA ASP A 119 -34.95 26.96 -48.43
C ASP A 119 -35.93 25.78 -48.37
N ARG A 120 -36.22 25.31 -47.16
CA ARG A 120 -37.13 24.18 -46.92
C ARG A 120 -38.31 24.70 -46.13
N ALA A 121 -39.49 24.69 -46.75
CA ALA A 121 -40.73 25.01 -46.06
C ALA A 121 -40.90 24.08 -44.84
N SER A 122 -40.83 24.65 -43.64
CA SER A 122 -41.00 23.94 -42.37
C SER A 122 -42.48 23.83 -42.01
N SER A 123 -43.23 22.93 -42.67
CA SER A 123 -44.68 22.82 -42.47
C SER A 123 -45.15 21.78 -41.46
N PHE A 124 -44.26 21.19 -40.64
CA PHE A 124 -44.63 20.06 -39.76
C PHE A 124 -44.03 20.11 -38.35
N PHE A 125 -43.83 21.29 -37.77
CA PHE A 125 -43.59 21.36 -36.32
C PHE A 125 -44.77 22.02 -35.61
N HIS A 126 -45.71 21.18 -35.16
CA HIS A 126 -46.74 21.57 -34.22
C HIS A 126 -46.38 20.93 -32.87
N PRO A 127 -45.73 21.67 -31.95
CA PRO A 127 -45.52 21.15 -30.61
C PRO A 127 -46.89 20.94 -29.93
N PRO A 128 -47.06 19.86 -29.15
CA PRO A 128 -48.31 19.63 -28.43
C PRO A 128 -48.57 20.76 -27.43
N ASN A 129 -49.76 21.36 -27.49
CA ASN A 129 -50.22 22.31 -26.48
C ASN A 129 -50.54 21.56 -25.18
N ALA A 130 -50.18 22.19 -24.05
CA ALA A 130 -50.34 21.69 -22.68
C ALA A 130 -51.80 21.44 -22.29
#